data_AF-A0A1X0NEL6-F1
#
_entry.id   AF-A0A1X0NEL6-F1
#
_cell.length_a   1.000
_cell.length_b   1.000
_cell.length_c   1.000
_cell.angle_alpha   90.00
_cell.angle_beta   90.00
_cell.angle_gamma   90.00
#
_symmetry.space_group_name_H-M   'P 1'
#
loop_
_entity.id
_entity.type
_entity.pdbx_description
1 polymer ?
#
loop_
_entity_poly.entity_id
_entity_poly.type
_entity_poly.pdbx_seq_one_letter_code
_entity_poly.pdbx_strand_id
1 'polypeptide(L)'
;VQKEQGIQDGAKYFERDTFKSGIGGNTDPSLVKVLSVKSADAIEWLSSLGVPLTVLSQLGGHSRKRTHRAPDKPDGTPVPIGFTIMQTLERHIRNNLSDHITIMENTSVTALLHESKTRPDGVVQVRVKGVEITQNDGEKTQLLADAVILATGGFSNDKTANSLLQKYAPQLSKYPTTNGPWATGDGVKLASALGVKLVDMDKVQLHPTGLINPKDPANRTKFLGPEALRGSGGILLNKKGERFVNELDLRSVVSQAIIKQDNEYPGANGSRFAYCVLNEAA
;
A
#
# COMPACT_ATOMS: atom_id res chain seq x y z
N VAL A 1 10.20 10.79 -19.37
CA VAL A 1 9.06 9.85 -19.59
C VAL A 1 7.73 10.52 -19.96
N GLN A 2 6.94 11.10 -19.04
CA GLN A 2 5.61 11.67 -19.39
C GLN A 2 5.69 12.73 -20.51
N LYS A 3 6.65 13.65 -20.41
CA LYS A 3 6.92 14.68 -21.44
C LYS A 3 7.30 14.07 -22.78
N GLU A 4 8.16 13.05 -22.80
CA GLU A 4 8.59 12.35 -24.02
C GLU A 4 7.43 11.64 -24.72
N GLN A 5 6.47 11.12 -23.94
CA GLN A 5 5.25 10.49 -24.45
C GLN A 5 4.13 11.50 -24.76
N GLY A 6 4.40 12.81 -24.71
CA GLY A 6 3.39 13.86 -24.99
C GLY A 6 2.26 13.94 -23.97
N ILE A 7 2.41 13.38 -22.77
CA ILE A 7 1.38 13.38 -21.73
C ILE A 7 1.46 14.69 -20.93
N GLN A 8 0.42 15.51 -21.05
CA GLN A 8 0.26 16.72 -20.23
C GLN A 8 -0.34 16.36 -18.86
N ASP A 9 0.52 16.28 -17.85
CA ASP A 9 0.18 16.06 -16.45
C ASP A 9 0.99 17.01 -15.55
N GLY A 10 0.67 17.06 -14.26
CA GLY A 10 1.40 17.86 -13.29
C GLY A 10 0.73 17.86 -11.92
N ALA A 11 1.38 18.51 -10.95
CA ALA A 11 0.93 18.51 -9.55
C ALA A 11 -0.56 18.84 -9.41
N LYS A 12 -1.05 19.89 -10.07
CA LYS A 12 -2.48 20.29 -10.01
C LYS A 12 -3.46 19.20 -10.47
N TYR A 13 -3.12 18.46 -11.53
CA TYR A 13 -3.97 17.35 -11.99
C TYR A 13 -3.93 16.19 -10.99
N PHE A 14 -2.76 15.93 -10.41
CA PHE A 14 -2.61 14.90 -9.39
C PHE A 14 -3.34 15.27 -8.09
N GLU A 15 -3.18 16.48 -7.57
CA GLU A 15 -3.91 17.01 -6.41
C GLU A 15 -5.43 16.85 -6.60
N ARG A 16 -5.95 17.31 -7.75
CA ARG A 16 -7.38 17.21 -8.06
C ARG A 16 -7.86 15.77 -8.03
N ASP A 17 -7.12 14.85 -8.66
CA ASP A 17 -7.51 13.44 -8.70
C ASP A 17 -7.43 12.81 -7.29
N THR A 18 -6.43 13.18 -6.48
CA THR A 18 -6.29 12.75 -5.08
C THR A 18 -7.46 13.23 -4.21
N PHE A 19 -7.84 14.51 -4.29
CA PHE A 19 -9.00 15.03 -3.55
C PHE A 19 -10.31 14.37 -3.99
N LYS A 20 -10.47 14.08 -5.28
CA LYS A 20 -11.64 13.32 -5.78
C LYS A 20 -11.67 11.89 -5.24
N SER A 21 -10.51 11.25 -5.09
CA SER A 21 -10.39 9.91 -4.52
C SER A 21 -10.70 9.90 -3.01
N GLY A 22 -10.39 10.98 -2.30
CA GLY A 22 -10.61 11.15 -0.85
C GLY A 22 -12.05 11.54 -0.49
N ILE A 23 -13.02 10.72 -0.91
CA ILE A 23 -14.45 10.99 -0.66
C ILE A 23 -14.70 11.26 0.84
N GLY A 24 -15.47 12.30 1.12
CA GLY A 24 -15.80 12.72 2.50
C GLY A 24 -14.78 13.68 3.12
N GLY A 25 -13.80 14.18 2.36
CA GLY A 25 -12.86 15.20 2.84
C GLY A 25 -11.73 14.65 3.72
N ASN A 26 -11.52 13.32 3.71
CA ASN A 26 -10.48 12.63 4.47
C ASN A 26 -9.14 12.76 3.75
N THR A 27 -8.68 14.00 3.56
CA THR A 27 -7.48 14.31 2.79
C THR A 27 -6.90 15.62 3.27
N ASP A 28 -5.79 15.54 4.02
CA ASP A 28 -5.07 16.74 4.47
C ASP A 28 -4.47 17.49 3.27
N PRO A 29 -4.91 18.73 2.98
CA PRO A 29 -4.43 19.45 1.79
C PRO A 29 -2.92 19.69 1.77
N SER A 30 -2.29 19.84 2.94
CA SER A 30 -0.85 20.05 3.03
C SER A 30 -0.08 18.79 2.63
N LEU A 31 -0.55 17.62 3.06
CA LEU A 31 0.06 16.33 2.70
C LEU A 31 -0.17 15.99 1.23
N VAL A 32 -1.34 16.30 0.67
CA VAL A 32 -1.63 16.13 -0.77
C VAL A 32 -0.71 16.98 -1.62
N LYS A 33 -0.48 18.23 -1.20
CA LYS A 33 0.45 19.12 -1.89
C LYS A 33 1.87 18.57 -1.85
N VAL A 34 2.34 18.06 -0.70
CA VAL A 34 3.64 17.41 -0.61
C VAL A 34 3.71 16.21 -1.57
N LEU A 35 2.75 15.28 -1.49
CA LEU A 35 2.68 14.10 -2.35
C LEU A 35 2.76 14.44 -3.84
N SER A 36 1.92 15.38 -4.28
CA SER A 36 1.75 15.70 -5.70
C SER A 36 2.87 16.58 -6.28
N VAL A 37 3.39 17.53 -5.49
CA VAL A 37 4.49 18.41 -5.93
C VAL A 37 5.82 17.65 -5.89
N LYS A 38 6.04 16.79 -4.89
CA LYS A 38 7.28 16.02 -4.72
C LYS A 38 7.32 14.70 -5.47
N SER A 39 6.24 14.30 -6.16
CA SER A 39 6.22 13.03 -6.90
C SER A 39 7.24 13.00 -8.05
N ALA A 40 7.50 14.13 -8.71
CA ALA A 40 8.51 14.20 -9.78
C ALA A 40 9.92 13.99 -9.21
N ASP A 41 10.28 14.74 -8.16
CA ASP A 41 11.55 14.59 -7.43
C ASP A 41 11.76 13.13 -6.98
N ALA A 42 10.71 12.45 -6.51
CA ALA A 42 10.78 11.05 -6.08
C ALA A 42 11.06 10.08 -7.25
N ILE A 43 10.45 10.29 -8.41
CA ILE A 43 10.71 9.49 -9.62
C ILE A 43 12.14 9.73 -10.12
N GLU A 44 12.60 10.99 -10.13
CA GLU A 44 13.96 11.34 -10.53
C GLU A 44 15.00 10.75 -9.58
N TRP A 45 14.77 10.81 -8.27
CA TRP A 45 15.64 10.20 -7.27
C TRP A 45 15.77 8.68 -7.46
N LEU A 46 14.65 7.95 -7.59
CA LEU A 46 14.68 6.51 -7.84
C LEU A 46 15.38 6.18 -9.17
N SER A 47 15.14 6.98 -10.20
CA SER A 47 15.80 6.82 -11.51
C SER A 47 17.31 7.05 -11.41
N SER A 48 17.76 8.02 -10.60
CA SER A 48 19.18 8.29 -10.36
C SER A 48 19.91 7.13 -9.67
N LEU A 49 19.16 6.29 -8.92
CA LEU A 49 19.66 5.06 -8.30
C LEU A 49 19.58 3.85 -9.25
N GLY A 50 19.09 4.03 -10.48
CA GLY A 50 19.04 2.98 -11.51
C GLY A 50 17.70 2.24 -11.62
N VAL A 51 16.63 2.70 -10.98
CA VAL A 51 15.29 2.09 -11.17
C VAL A 51 14.72 2.49 -12.54
N PRO A 52 14.39 1.55 -13.44
CA PRO A 52 14.00 1.87 -14.82
C PRO A 52 12.52 2.28 -14.93
N LEU A 53 12.15 3.45 -14.42
CA LEU A 53 10.75 3.93 -14.36
C LEU A 53 10.23 4.49 -15.70
N THR A 54 10.32 3.74 -16.79
CA THR A 54 10.10 4.25 -18.16
C THR A 54 8.74 3.94 -18.78
N VAL A 55 7.98 2.99 -18.22
CA VAL A 55 6.64 2.63 -18.72
C VAL A 55 5.55 3.30 -17.90
N LEU A 56 4.48 3.75 -18.57
CA LEU A 56 3.38 4.46 -17.94
C LEU A 56 2.05 3.71 -18.10
N SER A 57 1.33 3.60 -16.99
CA SER A 57 -0.05 3.12 -16.96
C SER A 57 -0.99 4.21 -16.39
N GLN A 58 -2.25 4.17 -16.83
CA GLN A 58 -3.34 4.91 -16.17
C GLN A 58 -4.11 3.93 -15.30
N LEU A 59 -4.23 4.26 -14.02
CA LEU A 59 -4.98 3.46 -13.06
C LEU A 59 -6.35 4.10 -12.76
N GLY A 60 -7.16 3.41 -11.96
CA GLY A 60 -8.50 3.86 -11.62
C GLY A 60 -8.50 5.22 -10.92
N GLY A 61 -9.38 6.13 -11.31
CA GLY A 61 -9.46 7.49 -10.76
C GLY A 61 -8.36 8.46 -11.22
N HIS A 62 -7.36 8.01 -11.98
CA HIS A 62 -6.38 8.90 -12.59
C HIS A 62 -6.91 9.51 -13.88
N SER A 63 -6.79 10.82 -14.02
CA SER A 63 -7.15 11.52 -15.26
C SER A 63 -6.06 11.52 -16.34
N ARG A 64 -4.84 11.09 -15.98
CA ARG A 64 -3.66 11.01 -16.83
C ARG A 64 -2.85 9.76 -16.50
N LYS A 65 -2.16 9.20 -17.49
CA LYS A 65 -1.11 8.19 -17.30
C LYS A 65 0.03 8.77 -16.45
N ARG A 66 0.20 8.24 -15.23
CA ARG A 66 1.25 8.71 -14.29
C ARG A 66 1.83 7.61 -13.39
N THR A 67 1.34 6.38 -13.52
CA THR A 67 1.88 5.26 -12.76
C THR A 67 3.07 4.70 -13.51
N HIS A 68 4.26 4.97 -12.99
CA HIS A 68 5.52 4.55 -13.58
C HIS A 68 5.86 3.11 -13.18
N ARG A 69 6.37 2.32 -14.12
CA ARG A 69 6.85 0.95 -13.89
C ARG A 69 8.08 0.62 -14.73
N ALA A 70 8.72 -0.49 -14.38
CA ALA A 70 9.78 -1.09 -15.17
C ALA A 70 9.24 -1.61 -16.51
N PRO A 71 10.05 -1.54 -17.59
CA PRO A 71 9.70 -2.23 -18.83
C PRO A 71 9.63 -3.74 -18.59
N ASP A 72 8.83 -4.40 -19.41
CA ASP A 72 8.74 -5.85 -19.39
C ASP A 72 10.05 -6.47 -19.87
N LYS A 73 10.27 -7.72 -19.51
CA LYS A 73 11.39 -8.49 -20.07
C LYS A 73 11.21 -8.65 -21.58
N PRO A 74 12.29 -8.95 -22.34
CA PRO A 74 12.17 -9.19 -23.79
C PRO A 74 11.18 -10.28 -24.18
N ASP A 75 10.89 -11.23 -23.29
CA ASP A 75 9.91 -12.31 -23.48
C ASP A 75 8.45 -11.88 -23.14
N GLY A 76 8.23 -10.60 -22.83
CA GLY A 76 6.93 -10.05 -22.44
C GLY A 76 6.57 -10.24 -20.96
N THR A 77 7.43 -10.90 -20.15
CA THR A 77 7.15 -11.10 -18.73
C THR A 77 7.15 -9.76 -17.98
N PRO A 78 6.07 -9.41 -17.25
CA PRO A 78 6.03 -8.19 -16.46
C PRO A 78 7.08 -8.18 -15.35
N VAL A 79 7.75 -7.04 -15.17
CA VAL A 79 8.71 -6.83 -14.08
C VAL A 79 8.01 -6.19 -12.87
N PRO A 80 7.98 -6.85 -11.69
CA PRO A 80 7.32 -6.29 -10.51
C PRO A 80 8.07 -5.08 -9.96
N ILE A 81 7.54 -3.87 -10.19
CA ILE A 81 8.22 -2.62 -9.84
C ILE A 81 8.55 -2.50 -8.34
N GLY A 82 7.69 -3.03 -7.46
CA GLY A 82 7.94 -3.04 -6.01
C GLY A 82 9.20 -3.83 -5.65
N PHE A 83 9.38 -5.02 -6.24
CA PHE A 83 10.59 -5.82 -6.05
C PHE A 83 11.82 -5.10 -6.60
N THR A 84 11.72 -4.51 -7.80
CA THR A 84 12.83 -3.77 -8.42
C THR A 84 13.28 -2.58 -7.58
N ILE A 85 12.35 -1.77 -7.06
CA ILE A 85 12.67 -0.63 -6.18
C ILE A 85 13.37 -1.14 -4.91
N MET A 86 12.77 -2.10 -4.21
CA MET A 86 13.33 -2.61 -2.95
C MET A 86 14.73 -3.20 -3.14
N GLN A 87 14.91 -4.06 -4.14
CA GLN A 87 16.22 -4.66 -4.43
C GLN A 87 17.28 -3.60 -4.79
N THR A 88 16.88 -2.55 -5.53
CA THR A 88 17.79 -1.46 -5.92
C THR A 88 18.22 -0.65 -4.70
N LEU A 89 17.27 -0.26 -3.85
CA LEU A 89 17.55 0.51 -2.63
C LEU A 89 18.39 -0.30 -1.64
N GLU A 90 18.04 -1.57 -1.42
CA GLU A 90 18.82 -2.45 -0.54
C GLU A 90 20.25 -2.62 -1.03
N ARG A 91 20.44 -2.90 -2.32
CA ARG A 91 21.79 -2.99 -2.93
C ARG A 91 22.55 -1.67 -2.77
N HIS A 92 21.89 -0.53 -2.97
CA HIS A 92 22.52 0.77 -2.81
C HIS A 92 23.00 0.96 -1.36
N ILE A 93 22.16 0.63 -0.37
CA ILE A 93 22.53 0.70 1.05
C ILE A 93 23.72 -0.20 1.36
N ARG A 94 23.63 -1.48 0.99
CA ARG A 94 24.68 -2.47 1.31
C ARG A 94 26.01 -2.18 0.63
N ASN A 95 26.00 -1.63 -0.58
CA ASN A 95 27.24 -1.40 -1.34
C ASN A 95 27.86 -0.02 -1.12
N ASN A 96 27.07 1.00 -0.79
CA ASN A 96 27.55 2.39 -0.76
C ASN A 96 27.38 3.07 0.62
N LEU A 97 26.58 2.49 1.52
CA LEU A 97 26.24 3.10 2.80
C LEU A 97 26.46 2.15 3.98
N SER A 98 27.17 1.03 3.80
CA SER A 98 27.43 0.03 4.85
C SER A 98 28.15 0.59 6.07
N ASP A 99 28.98 1.62 5.88
CA ASP A 99 29.72 2.28 6.96
C ASP A 99 28.85 3.26 7.78
N HIS A 100 27.61 3.51 7.31
CA HIS A 100 26.68 4.46 7.92
C HIS A 100 25.33 3.85 8.29
N ILE A 101 24.96 2.70 7.71
CA ILE A 101 23.65 2.07 7.87
C ILE A 101 23.82 0.59 8.22
N THR A 102 23.25 0.22 9.37
CA THR A 102 23.11 -1.18 9.79
C THR A 102 21.69 -1.66 9.49
N ILE A 103 21.57 -2.79 8.77
CA ILE A 103 20.30 -3.48 8.55
C ILE A 103 20.23 -4.66 9.52
N MET A 104 19.24 -4.64 10.42
CA MET A 104 18.97 -5.72 11.36
C MET A 104 17.69 -6.46 10.94
N GLU A 105 17.85 -7.63 10.33
CA GLU A 105 16.73 -8.51 9.98
C GLU A 105 16.28 -9.32 11.21
N ASN A 106 15.10 -9.93 11.14
CA ASN A 106 14.54 -10.75 12.21
C ASN A 106 14.57 -10.07 13.60
N THR A 107 14.38 -8.75 13.59
CA THR A 107 14.46 -7.88 14.77
C THR A 107 13.17 -7.09 14.86
N SER A 108 12.37 -7.35 15.90
CA SER A 108 11.08 -6.70 16.10
C SER A 108 11.20 -5.58 17.13
N VAL A 109 10.68 -4.39 16.83
CA VAL A 109 10.55 -3.32 17.83
C VAL A 109 9.34 -3.61 18.71
N THR A 110 9.56 -3.75 20.02
CA THR A 110 8.52 -4.13 21.00
C THR A 110 8.09 -2.97 21.89
N ALA A 111 8.90 -1.91 22.00
CA ALA A 111 8.54 -0.70 22.73
C ALA A 111 9.26 0.54 22.17
N LEU A 112 8.63 1.70 22.33
CA LEU A 112 9.27 3.00 22.14
C LEU A 112 9.77 3.49 23.49
N LEU A 113 11.09 3.59 23.67
CA LEU A 113 11.68 4.13 24.89
C LEU A 113 11.41 5.63 24.94
N HIS A 114 10.90 6.14 26.05
CA HIS A 114 10.50 7.54 26.13
C HIS A 114 10.65 8.16 27.52
N GLU A 115 10.61 9.48 27.56
CA GLU A 115 10.47 10.29 28.76
C GLU A 115 9.22 11.14 28.66
N SER A 116 8.52 11.30 29.78
CA SER A 116 7.29 12.09 29.85
C SER A 116 7.45 13.24 30.83
N LYS A 117 7.03 14.44 30.42
CA LYS A 117 7.01 15.63 31.27
C LYS A 117 5.64 16.31 31.19
N THR A 118 4.99 16.47 32.33
CA THR A 118 3.76 17.25 32.43
C THR A 118 4.10 18.73 32.49
N ARG A 119 3.55 19.50 31.56
CA ARG A 119 3.65 20.96 31.56
C ARG A 119 2.71 21.57 32.60
N PRO A 120 2.93 22.83 33.04
CA PRO A 120 2.03 23.52 33.97
C PRO A 120 0.58 23.65 33.47
N ASP A 121 0.35 23.60 32.16
CA ASP A 121 -0.97 23.61 31.52
C ASP A 121 -1.66 22.21 31.51
N GLY A 122 -1.04 21.20 32.12
CA GLY A 122 -1.54 19.83 32.18
C GLY A 122 -1.20 18.98 30.95
N VAL A 123 -0.56 19.54 29.92
CA VAL A 123 -0.18 18.79 28.72
C VAL A 123 1.01 17.88 29.01
N VAL A 124 0.84 16.58 28.78
CA VAL A 124 1.94 15.61 28.86
C VAL A 124 2.73 15.65 27.56
N GLN A 125 4.01 16.03 27.65
CA GLN A 125 4.96 15.92 26.56
C GLN A 125 5.69 14.59 26.64
N VAL A 126 5.70 13.83 25.55
CA VAL A 126 6.44 12.58 25.43
C VAL A 126 7.59 12.77 24.44
N ARG A 127 8.82 12.46 24.87
CA ARG A 127 10.01 12.44 24.02
C ARG A 127 10.49 10.99 23.87
N VAL A 128 10.47 10.48 22.64
CA VAL A 128 11.08 9.19 22.31
C VAL A 128 12.60 9.34 22.33
N LYS A 129 13.30 8.36 22.91
CA LYS A 129 14.76 8.32 23.05
C LYS A 129 15.41 7.02 22.56
N GLY A 130 14.64 6.18 21.88
CA GLY A 130 15.10 4.88 21.40
C GLY A 130 13.98 3.86 21.28
N VAL A 131 14.38 2.60 21.12
CA VAL A 131 13.49 1.45 20.97
C VAL A 131 13.96 0.27 21.82
N GLU A 132 13.02 -0.54 22.30
CA GLU A 132 13.30 -1.92 22.71
C GLU A 132 13.12 -2.80 21.46
N ILE A 133 14.10 -3.66 21.21
CA ILE A 133 14.04 -4.68 20.15
C ILE A 133 14.04 -6.08 20.75
N THR A 134 13.46 -7.03 20.03
CA THR A 134 13.54 -8.46 20.31
C THR A 134 14.04 -9.19 19.07
N GLN A 135 15.07 -10.01 19.23
CA GLN A 135 15.63 -10.86 18.17
C GLN A 135 15.10 -12.31 18.27
N ASN A 136 15.48 -13.18 17.33
CA ASN A 136 14.95 -14.53 17.21
C ASN A 136 15.20 -15.44 18.43
N ASP A 137 16.24 -15.18 19.21
CA ASP A 137 16.54 -15.88 20.46
C ASP A 137 15.65 -15.43 21.64
N GLY A 138 14.81 -14.42 21.42
CA GLY A 138 13.97 -13.80 22.44
C GLY A 138 14.73 -12.78 23.31
N GLU A 139 16.00 -12.50 23.01
CA GLU A 139 16.77 -11.48 23.73
C GLU A 139 16.17 -10.10 23.47
N LYS A 140 16.02 -9.34 24.56
CA LYS A 140 15.54 -7.96 24.53
C LYS A 140 16.70 -7.00 24.72
N THR A 141 16.87 -6.09 23.77
CA THR A 141 17.93 -5.08 23.80
C THR A 141 17.34 -3.69 23.62
N GLN A 142 17.96 -2.69 24.27
CA GLN A 142 17.60 -1.29 24.10
C GLN A 142 18.56 -0.62 23.13
N LEU A 143 18.01 0.06 22.12
CA LEU A 143 18.77 0.92 21.21
C LEU A 143 18.37 2.37 21.45
N LEU A 144 19.32 3.17 21.97
CA LEU A 144 19.11 4.60 22.17
C LEU A 144 19.28 5.36 20.85
N ALA A 145 18.42 6.33 20.61
CA ALA A 145 18.45 7.17 19.42
C ALA A 145 17.81 8.53 19.68
N ASP A 146 18.34 9.58 19.07
CA ASP A 146 17.75 10.92 19.13
C ASP A 146 16.42 11.03 18.36
N ALA A 147 16.23 10.15 17.36
CA ALA A 147 15.03 10.09 16.54
C ALA A 147 14.69 8.64 16.18
N VAL A 148 13.39 8.36 16.10
CA VAL A 148 12.84 7.08 15.65
C VAL A 148 11.83 7.35 14.53
N ILE A 149 12.01 6.70 13.38
CA ILE A 149 11.11 6.81 12.22
C ILE A 149 10.30 5.51 12.11
N LEU A 150 8.97 5.61 12.26
CA LEU A 150 8.07 4.48 12.07
C LEU A 150 7.73 4.31 10.58
N ALA A 151 8.41 3.37 9.93
CA ALA A 151 8.15 2.97 8.54
C ALA A 151 7.55 1.55 8.47
N THR A 152 6.61 1.23 9.36
CA THR A 152 6.20 -0.15 9.69
C THR A 152 5.02 -0.71 8.88
N GLY A 153 4.59 -0.02 7.82
CA GLY A 153 3.45 -0.45 7.00
C GLY A 153 2.09 -0.37 7.70
N GLY A 154 1.10 -1.10 7.17
CA GLY A 154 -0.31 -1.05 7.59
C GLY A 154 -0.77 -2.21 8.50
N PHE A 155 -2.09 -2.34 8.68
CA PHE A 155 -2.71 -3.28 9.64
C PHE A 155 -3.77 -4.22 9.04
N SER A 156 -3.91 -4.27 7.71
CA SER A 156 -5.01 -4.99 7.06
C SER A 156 -4.84 -6.51 7.01
N ASN A 157 -3.76 -7.08 7.55
CA ASN A 157 -3.64 -8.52 7.79
C ASN A 157 -3.51 -8.87 9.28
N ASP A 158 -3.87 -7.94 10.16
CA ASP A 158 -3.78 -8.14 11.59
C ASP A 158 -4.82 -9.15 12.11
N LYS A 159 -4.35 -10.33 12.52
CA LYS A 159 -5.19 -11.43 13.05
C LYS A 159 -5.06 -11.63 14.56
N THR A 160 -4.37 -10.74 15.26
CA THR A 160 -4.19 -10.84 16.71
C THR A 160 -5.45 -10.42 17.47
N ALA A 161 -5.50 -10.70 18.77
CA ALA A 161 -6.63 -10.32 19.63
C ALA A 161 -6.85 -8.79 19.70
N ASN A 162 -5.80 -7.99 19.53
CA ASN A 162 -5.86 -6.52 19.49
C ASN A 162 -5.89 -5.96 18.06
N SER A 163 -6.53 -6.70 17.13
CA SER A 163 -6.56 -6.36 15.71
C SER A 163 -7.08 -4.95 15.44
N LEU A 164 -6.27 -4.11 14.79
CA LEU A 164 -6.71 -2.77 14.40
C LEU A 164 -7.78 -2.82 13.30
N LEU A 165 -7.70 -3.83 12.40
CA LEU A 165 -8.73 -4.03 11.38
C LEU A 165 -10.08 -4.36 12.03
N GLN A 166 -10.09 -5.26 13.02
CA GLN A 166 -11.31 -5.60 13.75
C GLN A 166 -11.84 -4.42 14.57
N LYS A 167 -10.95 -3.59 15.13
CA LYS A 167 -11.33 -2.42 15.91
C LYS A 167 -11.96 -1.32 15.06
N TYR A 168 -11.36 -0.99 13.91
CA TYR A 168 -11.73 0.21 13.13
C TYR A 168 -12.53 -0.07 11.86
N ALA A 169 -12.42 -1.27 11.28
CA ALA A 169 -13.17 -1.65 10.08
C ALA A 169 -13.61 -3.14 10.09
N PRO A 170 -14.35 -3.59 11.13
CA PRO A 170 -14.74 -4.99 11.31
C PRO A 170 -15.52 -5.57 10.14
N GLN A 171 -16.28 -4.74 9.41
CA GLN A 171 -17.03 -5.13 8.22
C GLN A 171 -16.14 -5.68 7.10
N LEU A 172 -14.84 -5.36 7.12
CA LEU A 172 -13.87 -5.81 6.13
C LEU A 172 -13.10 -7.06 6.54
N SER A 173 -13.12 -7.45 7.83
CA SER A 173 -12.42 -8.65 8.32
C SER A 173 -12.84 -9.93 7.61
N LYS A 174 -14.04 -9.97 7.04
CA LYS A 174 -14.55 -11.10 6.25
C LYS A 174 -13.90 -11.24 4.88
N TYR A 175 -13.26 -10.22 4.31
CA TYR A 175 -12.62 -10.31 2.99
C TYR A 175 -11.19 -10.89 3.09
N PRO A 176 -10.73 -11.59 2.04
CA PRO A 176 -9.32 -11.96 1.97
C PRO A 176 -8.43 -10.72 1.81
N THR A 177 -7.14 -10.88 2.04
CA THR A 177 -6.14 -9.80 1.99
C THR A 177 -5.10 -10.05 0.90
N THR A 178 -4.46 -8.98 0.42
CA THR A 178 -3.27 -9.07 -0.45
C THR A 178 -1.99 -8.76 0.31
N ASN A 179 -2.10 -8.45 1.60
CA ASN A 179 -0.97 -8.07 2.44
C ASN A 179 -0.27 -9.31 2.99
N GLY A 180 1.04 -9.22 3.19
CA GLY A 180 1.81 -10.24 3.90
C GLY A 180 1.39 -10.36 5.37
N PRO A 181 1.80 -11.44 6.06
CA PRO A 181 1.48 -11.67 7.47
C PRO A 181 2.05 -10.59 8.42
N TRP A 182 3.05 -9.82 7.96
CA TRP A 182 3.67 -8.73 8.71
C TRP A 182 2.85 -7.43 8.77
N ALA A 183 1.73 -7.31 8.04
CA ALA A 183 0.89 -6.10 8.05
C ALA A 183 -0.08 -6.09 9.25
N THR A 184 0.49 -6.05 10.46
CA THR A 184 -0.19 -6.17 11.77
C THR A 184 -0.37 -4.84 12.50
N GLY A 185 0.10 -3.72 11.93
CA GLY A 185 -0.09 -2.39 12.52
C GLY A 185 0.79 -2.09 13.73
N ASP A 186 1.94 -2.74 13.87
CA ASP A 186 2.76 -2.69 15.09
C ASP A 186 3.20 -1.27 15.44
N GLY A 187 3.71 -0.49 14.48
CA GLY A 187 4.08 0.91 14.72
C GLY A 187 2.89 1.79 15.14
N VAL A 188 1.70 1.53 14.60
CA VAL A 188 0.47 2.24 15.00
C VAL A 188 0.11 1.88 16.45
N LYS A 189 0.18 0.60 16.83
CA LYS A 189 -0.08 0.14 18.19
C LYS A 189 0.91 0.76 19.18
N LEU A 190 2.20 0.76 18.84
CA LEU A 190 3.27 1.37 19.64
C LEU A 190 3.06 2.87 19.84
N ALA A 191 2.81 3.63 18.77
CA ALA A 191 2.57 5.07 18.86
C ALA A 191 1.28 5.39 19.64
N SER A 192 0.22 4.60 19.44
CA SER A 192 -1.06 4.78 20.14
C SER A 192 -0.93 4.59 21.65
N ALA A 193 -0.08 3.65 22.08
CA ALA A 193 0.21 3.44 23.50
C ALA A 193 0.83 4.68 24.17
N LEU A 194 1.45 5.58 23.39
CA LEU A 194 2.00 6.86 23.86
C LEU A 194 1.02 8.03 23.75
N GLY A 195 -0.25 7.77 23.45
CA GLY A 195 -1.28 8.79 23.33
C GLY A 195 -1.23 9.58 22.02
N VAL A 196 -0.53 9.09 20.98
CA VAL A 196 -0.55 9.71 19.65
C VAL A 196 -1.96 9.64 19.07
N LYS A 197 -2.44 10.76 18.52
CA LYS A 197 -3.71 10.82 17.81
C LYS A 197 -3.60 10.07 16.49
N LEU A 198 -4.57 9.20 16.25
CA LEU A 198 -4.74 8.53 14.97
C LEU A 198 -5.79 9.26 14.14
N VAL A 199 -5.64 9.23 12.82
CA VAL A 199 -6.61 9.78 11.87
C VAL A 199 -7.01 8.70 10.88
N ASP A 200 -8.26 8.74 10.43
CA ASP A 200 -8.78 7.92 9.31
C ASP A 200 -8.57 6.40 9.43
N MET A 201 -8.49 5.86 10.65
CA MET A 201 -8.24 4.44 10.90
C MET A 201 -9.35 3.51 10.37
N ASP A 202 -10.57 4.04 10.17
CA ASP A 202 -11.70 3.33 9.57
C ASP A 202 -11.67 3.31 8.04
N LYS A 203 -10.77 4.09 7.41
CA LYS A 203 -10.63 4.20 5.95
C LYS A 203 -9.71 3.12 5.37
N VAL A 204 -10.16 1.87 5.49
CA VAL A 204 -9.45 0.71 4.93
C VAL A 204 -9.92 0.42 3.51
N GLN A 205 -8.98 0.32 2.56
CA GLN A 205 -9.29 0.08 1.15
C GLN A 205 -9.45 -1.42 0.84
N LEU A 206 -10.59 -1.79 0.24
CA LEU A 206 -10.78 -3.09 -0.39
C LEU A 206 -10.42 -2.99 -1.88
N HIS A 207 -9.33 -3.64 -2.30
CA HIS A 207 -8.96 -3.72 -3.70
C HIS A 207 -9.87 -4.69 -4.47
N PRO A 208 -10.38 -4.33 -5.67
CA PRO A 208 -11.41 -5.11 -6.36
C PRO A 208 -10.92 -6.45 -6.92
N THR A 209 -9.65 -6.55 -7.32
CA THR A 209 -9.14 -7.67 -8.12
C THR A 209 -8.07 -8.47 -7.40
N GLY A 210 -8.40 -9.13 -6.28
CA GLY A 210 -7.59 -10.22 -5.73
C GLY A 210 -7.80 -11.49 -6.55
N LEU A 211 -6.73 -12.10 -7.06
CA LEU A 211 -6.81 -13.30 -7.89
C LEU A 211 -7.19 -14.52 -7.04
N ILE A 212 -8.21 -15.24 -7.50
CA ILE A 212 -8.58 -16.54 -6.94
C ILE A 212 -7.72 -17.59 -7.62
N ASN A 213 -6.91 -18.33 -6.83
CA ASN A 213 -6.23 -19.51 -7.32
C ASN A 213 -7.26 -20.65 -7.42
N PRO A 214 -7.55 -21.22 -8.60
CA PRO A 214 -8.51 -22.31 -8.73
C PRO A 214 -8.12 -23.57 -7.95
N LYS A 215 -6.82 -23.76 -7.67
CA LYS A 215 -6.31 -24.89 -6.87
C LYS A 215 -6.39 -24.64 -5.36
N ASP A 216 -6.58 -23.39 -4.94
CA ASP A 216 -6.73 -22.99 -3.54
C ASP A 216 -7.68 -21.77 -3.43
N PRO A 217 -8.97 -21.95 -3.76
CA PRO A 217 -9.92 -20.85 -3.85
C PRO A 217 -10.23 -20.24 -2.47
N ALA A 218 -10.10 -21.01 -1.38
CA ALA A 218 -10.35 -20.60 -0.01
C ALA A 218 -9.23 -19.75 0.62
N ASN A 219 -8.05 -19.65 -0.02
CA ASN A 219 -6.90 -18.96 0.56
C ASN A 219 -7.26 -17.54 1.02
N ARG A 220 -6.95 -17.20 2.27
CA ARG A 220 -7.23 -15.87 2.83
C ARG A 220 -6.25 -14.79 2.37
N THR A 221 -5.14 -15.18 1.77
CA THR A 221 -4.15 -14.31 1.15
C THR A 221 -4.19 -14.51 -0.36
N LYS A 222 -4.49 -13.44 -1.10
CA LYS A 222 -4.61 -13.48 -2.57
C LYS A 222 -3.42 -12.79 -3.22
N PHE A 223 -3.00 -13.31 -4.36
CA PHE A 223 -2.18 -12.52 -5.28
C PHE A 223 -3.00 -11.33 -5.76
N LEU A 224 -2.40 -10.15 -5.74
CA LEU A 224 -3.04 -8.97 -6.29
C LEU A 224 -3.07 -9.10 -7.82
N GLY A 225 -4.27 -9.10 -8.41
CA GLY A 225 -4.46 -8.84 -9.83
C GLY A 225 -4.20 -7.36 -10.07
N PRO A 226 -3.07 -6.97 -10.68
CA PRO A 226 -2.66 -5.58 -10.75
C PRO A 226 -3.73 -4.74 -11.46
N GLU A 227 -3.96 -3.52 -10.97
CA GLU A 227 -4.87 -2.58 -11.62
C GLU A 227 -4.44 -2.25 -13.05
N ALA A 228 -3.15 -2.44 -13.37
CA ALA A 228 -2.62 -2.35 -14.72
C ALA A 228 -3.30 -3.32 -15.70
N LEU A 229 -3.82 -4.49 -15.26
CA LEU A 229 -4.58 -5.39 -16.15
C LEU A 229 -5.81 -4.68 -16.73
N ARG A 230 -6.55 -3.93 -15.88
CA ARG A 230 -7.67 -3.08 -16.32
C ARG A 230 -7.18 -1.85 -17.06
N GLY A 231 -6.08 -1.24 -16.60
CA GLY A 231 -5.42 -0.09 -17.23
C GLY A 231 -4.94 -0.33 -18.67
N SER A 232 -4.61 -1.58 -19.00
CA SER A 232 -4.19 -2.02 -20.34
C SER A 232 -5.34 -2.41 -21.26
N GLY A 233 -6.59 -2.42 -20.78
CA GLY A 233 -7.78 -2.75 -21.58
C GLY A 233 -8.55 -3.98 -21.09
N GLY A 234 -8.14 -4.60 -19.99
CA GLY A 234 -8.88 -5.70 -19.38
C GLY A 234 -10.28 -5.28 -18.93
N ILE A 235 -11.28 -6.06 -19.30
CA ILE A 235 -12.70 -5.83 -18.95
C ILE A 235 -13.14 -6.76 -17.83
N LEU A 236 -14.15 -6.34 -17.06
CA LEU A 236 -14.76 -7.15 -16.01
C LEU A 236 -16.11 -7.70 -16.47
N LEU A 237 -16.23 -9.04 -16.46
CA LEU A 237 -17.47 -9.75 -16.81
C LEU A 237 -18.08 -10.43 -15.59
N ASN A 238 -19.41 -10.38 -15.49
CA ASN A 238 -20.17 -11.15 -14.51
C ASN A 238 -20.29 -12.64 -14.93
N LYS A 239 -20.97 -13.47 -14.13
CA LYS A 239 -21.17 -14.90 -14.44
C LYS A 239 -21.97 -15.17 -15.73
N LYS A 240 -22.70 -14.16 -16.25
CA LYS A 240 -23.43 -14.22 -17.52
C LYS A 240 -22.60 -13.78 -18.74
N GLY A 241 -21.36 -13.35 -18.53
CA GLY A 241 -20.49 -12.83 -19.58
C GLY A 241 -20.74 -11.37 -19.94
N GLU A 242 -21.45 -10.62 -19.09
CA GLU A 242 -21.82 -9.21 -19.35
C GLU A 242 -20.90 -8.25 -18.57
N ARG A 243 -20.57 -7.11 -19.18
CA ARG A 243 -19.90 -5.99 -18.49
C ARG A 243 -20.88 -5.29 -17.56
N PHE A 244 -20.41 -4.86 -16.39
CA PHE A 244 -21.28 -4.31 -15.33
C PHE A 244 -20.73 -3.07 -14.62
N VAL A 245 -19.52 -2.62 -14.95
CA VAL A 245 -18.88 -1.47 -14.29
C VAL A 245 -17.86 -0.81 -15.23
N ASN A 246 -17.58 0.48 -15.01
CA ASN A 246 -16.38 1.11 -15.55
C ASN A 246 -15.16 0.61 -14.76
N GLU A 247 -14.30 -0.17 -15.42
CA GLU A 247 -13.16 -0.85 -14.81
C GLU A 247 -12.06 0.13 -14.32
N LEU A 248 -12.08 1.39 -14.78
CA LEU A 248 -11.14 2.45 -14.39
C LEU A 248 -11.76 3.48 -13.43
N ASP A 249 -12.90 3.16 -12.82
CA ASP A 249 -13.43 3.94 -11.70
C ASP A 249 -12.60 3.72 -10.41
N LEU A 250 -12.95 4.42 -9.34
CA LEU A 250 -12.37 4.25 -8.02
C LEU A 250 -12.54 2.81 -7.54
N ARG A 251 -11.54 2.32 -6.79
CA ARG A 251 -11.55 0.95 -6.22
C ARG A 251 -12.80 0.67 -5.39
N SER A 252 -13.30 1.67 -4.64
CA SER A 252 -14.55 1.54 -3.88
C SER A 252 -15.75 1.26 -4.78
N VAL A 253 -15.86 1.94 -5.93
CA VAL A 253 -16.94 1.76 -6.91
C VAL A 253 -16.84 0.37 -7.55
N VAL A 254 -15.65 -0.01 -8.03
CA VAL A 254 -15.43 -1.32 -8.68
C VAL A 254 -15.67 -2.47 -7.70
N SER A 255 -15.15 -2.39 -6.47
CA SER A 255 -15.36 -3.40 -5.44
C SER A 255 -16.85 -3.56 -5.09
N GLN A 256 -17.59 -2.45 -4.93
CA GLN A 256 -19.03 -2.50 -4.69
C GLN A 256 -19.80 -3.10 -5.87
N ALA A 257 -19.41 -2.78 -7.11
CA ALA A 257 -20.06 -3.33 -8.29
C ALA A 257 -19.89 -4.86 -8.38
N ILE A 258 -18.70 -5.38 -8.05
CA ILE A 258 -18.42 -6.83 -7.97
C ILE A 258 -19.26 -7.47 -6.87
N ILE A 259 -19.29 -6.88 -5.67
CA ILE A 259 -20.08 -7.41 -4.53
C ILE A 259 -21.58 -7.48 -4.89
N LYS A 260 -22.12 -6.45 -5.58
CA LYS A 260 -23.52 -6.39 -6.02
C LYS A 260 -23.88 -7.44 -7.07
N GLN A 261 -22.91 -8.05 -7.75
CA GLN A 261 -23.18 -9.17 -8.65
C GLN A 261 -23.65 -10.43 -7.90
N ASP A 262 -23.39 -10.51 -6.59
CA ASP A 262 -23.76 -11.62 -5.71
C ASP A 262 -23.29 -13.02 -6.18
N ASN A 263 -22.27 -13.05 -7.04
CA ASN A 263 -21.67 -14.29 -7.55
C ASN A 263 -20.58 -14.76 -6.61
N GLU A 264 -20.75 -15.93 -5.98
CA GLU A 264 -19.70 -16.58 -5.19
C GLU A 264 -18.89 -17.55 -6.05
N TYR A 265 -17.57 -17.52 -5.90
CA TYR A 265 -16.71 -18.50 -6.57
C TYR A 265 -16.77 -19.83 -5.80
N PRO A 266 -17.03 -20.98 -6.46
CA PRO A 266 -17.13 -22.27 -5.79
C PRO A 266 -15.89 -22.59 -4.93
N GLY A 267 -16.12 -22.91 -3.66
CA GLY A 267 -15.05 -23.26 -2.71
C GLY A 267 -14.22 -22.07 -2.21
N ALA A 268 -14.61 -20.83 -2.49
CA ALA A 268 -13.87 -19.63 -2.07
C ALA A 268 -14.37 -18.99 -0.77
N ASN A 269 -15.14 -19.72 0.03
CA ASN A 269 -15.65 -19.31 1.34
C ASN A 269 -16.26 -17.89 1.36
N GLY A 270 -17.27 -17.65 0.51
CA GLY A 270 -17.97 -16.37 0.44
C GLY A 270 -17.31 -15.31 -0.44
N SER A 271 -16.19 -15.61 -1.10
CA SER A 271 -15.52 -14.65 -1.98
C SER A 271 -16.37 -14.36 -3.22
N ARG A 272 -16.81 -13.12 -3.35
CA ARG A 272 -17.49 -12.63 -4.55
C ARG A 272 -16.50 -12.46 -5.70
N PHE A 273 -16.90 -12.78 -6.91
CA PHE A 273 -15.99 -12.77 -8.06
C PHE A 273 -16.60 -12.19 -9.34
N ALA A 274 -15.70 -11.77 -10.22
CA ALA A 274 -15.93 -11.43 -11.61
C ALA A 274 -14.74 -11.96 -12.44
N TYR A 275 -14.94 -12.16 -13.75
CA TYR A 275 -13.86 -12.51 -14.65
C TYR A 275 -13.16 -11.24 -15.13
N CYS A 276 -11.83 -11.20 -15.07
CA CYS A 276 -11.05 -10.18 -15.77
C CYS A 276 -10.54 -10.79 -17.07
N VAL A 277 -11.02 -10.28 -18.20
CA VAL A 277 -10.70 -10.80 -19.53
C VAL A 277 -9.84 -9.79 -20.27
N LEU A 278 -8.72 -10.28 -20.84
CA LEU A 278 -7.78 -9.51 -21.65
C LEU A 278 -7.77 -10.08 -23.07
N ASN A 279 -7.45 -9.24 -24.05
CA ASN A 279 -7.13 -9.67 -25.42
C ASN A 279 -5.60 -9.77 -25.58
N GLU A 280 -5.12 -10.23 -26.74
CA GLU A 280 -3.69 -10.38 -27.01
C GLU A 280 -2.90 -9.06 -26.98
N ALA A 281 -3.59 -7.92 -27.20
CA ALA A 281 -2.96 -6.61 -27.21
C ALA A 281 -2.77 -6.01 -25.81
N ALA A 282 -3.49 -6.51 -24.79
CA ALA A 282 -3.55 -5.97 -23.43
C ALA A 282 -2.66 -6.76 -22.45
#